data_AF-A0A968NJZ2-F1
#
_entry.id   AF-A0A968NJZ2-F1
#
_cell.length_a   1.000
_cell.length_b   1.000
_cell.length_c   1.000
_cell.angle_alpha   90.00
_cell.angle_beta   90.00
_cell.angle_gamma   90.00
#
_symmetry.space_group_name_H-M   'P 1'
#
loop_
_entity.id
_entity.type
_entity.pdbx_description
1 polymer ?
#
loop_
_entity_poly.entity_id
_entity_poly.type
_entity_poly.pdbx_seq_one_letter_code
_entity_poly.pdbx_strand_id
1 'polypeptide(L)' 'FYRIPNNDPWKHGGTGLGLTLVKKMAEVLGASVEVESGEGKTLFSVKLLVNT' A
#
# COMPACT_ATOMS: atom_id res chain seq x y z
N PHE A 1 -2.27 -3.41 6.35
CA PHE A 1 -1.16 -2.98 7.21
C PHE A 1 -1.47 -1.60 7.76
N TYR A 2 -1.65 -1.44 9.07
CA TYR A 2 -1.77 -0.16 9.76
C TYR A 2 -1.16 -0.34 11.16
N ARG A 3 -0.31 0.58 11.61
CA ARG A 3 0.26 0.64 12.97
C ARG A 3 0.54 2.08 13.38
N ILE A 4 -0.17 2.57 14.38
CA ILE A 4 0.27 3.66 15.26
C ILE A 4 -0.28 3.34 16.66
N PRO A 5 0.57 3.18 17.69
CA PRO A 5 0.18 3.76 18.98
C PRO A 5 1.40 4.29 19.77
N ASN A 6 1.32 5.55 20.21
CA ASN A 6 2.23 6.21 21.17
C ASN A 6 3.75 6.06 20.92
N ASN A 7 4.21 6.13 19.67
CA ASN A 7 5.64 6.18 19.41
C ASN A 7 5.96 7.09 18.23
N ASP A 8 7.07 7.82 18.38
CA ASP A 8 7.56 8.85 17.48
C ASP A 8 7.70 8.30 16.04
N PRO A 9 6.96 8.84 15.03
CA PRO A 9 6.91 8.29 13.67
C PRO A 9 8.26 8.15 12.96
N TRP A 10 9.27 8.85 13.46
CA TRP A 10 10.60 8.95 12.86
C TRP A 10 11.62 7.96 13.44
N LYS A 11 11.29 7.20 14.50
CA LYS A 11 12.26 6.33 15.20
C LYS A 11 12.16 4.84 14.90
N HIS A 12 11.03 4.36 14.37
CA HIS A 12 10.86 2.95 14.00
C HIS A 12 10.14 2.83 12.65
N GLY A 13 10.87 2.45 11.60
CA GLY A 13 10.27 2.16 10.29
C GLY A 13 9.20 1.07 10.38
N GLY A 14 8.08 1.23 9.66
CA GLY A 14 7.05 0.19 9.55
C GLY A 14 5.69 0.51 10.19
N THR A 15 5.23 1.77 10.21
CA THR A 15 3.88 2.17 10.67
C THR A 15 2.74 1.59 9.80
N GLY A 16 3.04 0.89 8.72
CA GLY A 16 2.03 0.35 7.79
C GLY A 16 1.20 1.42 7.06
N LEU A 17 1.45 2.72 7.31
CA LEU A 17 0.65 3.80 6.74
C LEU A 17 0.84 3.92 5.22
N GLY A 18 2.04 3.65 4.72
CA GLY A 18 2.36 3.79 3.29
C GLY A 18 1.39 3.01 2.40
N LEU A 19 1.23 1.70 2.62
CA LEU A 19 0.35 0.89 1.78
C LEU A 19 -1.14 1.19 2.02
N THR A 20 -1.50 1.64 3.23
CA THR A 20 -2.87 2.14 3.50
C THR A 20 -3.17 3.38 2.66
N LEU A 21 -2.23 4.32 2.58
CA LEU A 21 -2.37 5.52 1.76
C LEU A 21 -2.43 5.17 0.28
N VAL A 22 -1.53 4.30 -0.20
CA VAL A 22 -1.51 3.83 -1.59
C VAL A 22 -2.85 3.19 -1.97
N LYS A 23 -3.41 2.31 -1.11
CA LYS A 23 -4.73 1.71 -1.34
C LYS A 23 -5.82 2.78 -1.46
N LYS A 24 -5.88 3.74 -0.54
CA LYS A 24 -6.87 4.83 -0.59
C LYS A 24 -6.75 5.69 -1.85
N MET A 25 -5.53 6.00 -2.27
CA MET A 25 -5.29 6.79 -3.48
C MET A 25 -5.73 6.01 -4.73
N ALA A 26 -5.39 4.72 -4.81
CA ALA A 26 -5.83 3.87 -5.91
C ALA A 26 -7.36 3.79 -5.99
N GLU A 27 -8.05 3.60 -4.86
CA GLU A 27 -9.53 3.59 -4.81
C GLU A 27 -10.15 4.90 -5.33
N VAL A 28 -9.57 6.07 -4.99
CA VAL A 28 -10.02 7.38 -5.51
C VAL A 28 -9.86 7.48 -7.02
N LEU A 29 -8.84 6.84 -7.59
CA LEU A 29 -8.60 6.80 -9.03
C LEU A 29 -9.42 5.72 -9.76
N GLY A 30 -10.29 4.98 -9.05
CA GLY A 30 -10.98 3.82 -9.62
C GLY A 30 -10.04 2.65 -9.95
N ALA A 31 -8.85 2.62 -9.36
CA ALA A 31 -7.85 1.58 -9.49
C ALA A 31 -7.90 0.59 -8.33
N SER A 32 -7.27 -0.57 -8.50
CA SER A 32 -7.03 -1.55 -7.43
C SER A 32 -5.54 -1.77 -7.18
N VAL A 33 -5.20 -2.19 -5.96
CA VAL A 33 -3.84 -2.56 -5.56
C VAL A 33 -3.81 -4.05 -5.24
N GLU A 34 -2.86 -4.78 -5.82
CA GLU A 34 -2.66 -6.21 -5.62
C GLU A 34 -1.25 -6.49 -5.09
N VAL A 35 -1.13 -7.57 -4.32
CA VAL A 35 0.15 -8.02 -3.76
C VAL A 35 0.30 -9.51 -3.94
N GLU A 36 1.46 -9.92 -4.45
CA GLU A 36 1.86 -11.31 -4.60
C GLU A 36 3.23 -11.50 -3.94
N SER A 37 3.42 -12.62 -3.26
CA SER A 37 4.71 -12.93 -2.61
C SER A 37 5.11 -14.37 -2.91
N GLY A 38 6.36 -14.57 -3.34
CA GLY A 38 6.93 -15.86 -3.70
C GLY A 38 8.41 -15.72 -4.03
N GLU A 39 9.17 -16.82 -3.94
CA GLU A 39 10.61 -16.85 -4.29
C GLU A 39 11.47 -15.76 -3.62
N GLY A 40 11.15 -15.40 -2.38
CA GLY A 40 11.86 -14.34 -1.66
C GLY A 40 11.61 -12.92 -2.18
N LYS A 41 10.57 -12.73 -3.00
CA LYS A 41 10.16 -11.44 -3.58
C LYS A 41 8.72 -11.11 -3.20
N THR A 42 8.40 -9.82 -3.24
CA THR A 42 7.04 -9.32 -3.11
C THR A 42 6.79 -8.35 -4.25
N LEU A 43 5.78 -8.65 -5.06
CA LEU A 43 5.31 -7.81 -6.15
C LEU A 43 4.11 -7.01 -5.67
N PHE A 44 4.14 -5.70 -5.91
CA PHE A 44 3.02 -4.80 -5.71
C PHE A 44 2.59 -4.25 -7.07
N SER A 45 1.31 -4.40 -7.40
CA SER A 45 0.74 -4.00 -8.70
C SER A 45 -0.43 -3.04 -8.49
N VAL A 46 -0.55 -2.04 -9.37
CA VAL A 46 -1.72 -1.14 -9.43
C VAL A 46 -2.42 -1.35 -10.77
N LYS A 47 -3.71 -1.70 -10.74
CA LYS A 47 -4.52 -1.90 -11.94
C LYS A 47 -5.48 -0.72 -12.09
N LEU A 48 -5.31 0.04 -13.18
CA LEU A 48 -6.18 1.16 -13.54
C LEU A 48 -6.95 0.79 -14.80
N LEU A 49 -8.28 0.91 -14.76
CA LEU A 49 -9.11 0.78 -15.96
C LEU A 49 -8.98 2.06 -16.80
N VAL A 50 -8.63 1.90 -18.07
CA VAL A 50 -8.60 3.01 -19.03
C VAL A 50 -9.78 2.83 -19.97
N ASN A 51 -10.73 3.77 -19.95
CA ASN A 51 -11.80 3.79 -20.94
C ASN A 51 -11.18 4.13 -22.29
N THR A 52 -11.34 3.24 -23.27
CA THR A 52 -10.91 3.43 -24.66
C THR A 52 -12.09 3.90 -25.51
#